data_AF-A0AA92VWQ2-F1
#
_entry.id   AF-A0AA92VWQ2-F1
#
_cell.length_a   1.000
_cell.length_b   1.000
_cell.length_c   1.000
_cell.angle_alpha   90.00
_cell.angle_beta   90.00
_cell.angle_gamma   90.00
#
_symmetry.space_group_name_H-M   'P 1'
#
loop_
_entity.id
_entity.type
_entity.pdbx_description
1 polymer ?
#
loop_
_entity_poly.entity_id
_entity_poly.type
_entity_poly.pdbx_seq_one_letter_code
_entity_poly.pdbx_strand_id
1 'polypeptide(L)'
;MFNGDLVNRLLKEQKKTVGEMVAFVFGQSSHISSSYFKGRTYIDSRYLERLSEYFEVPIEDFFLSNEEYDDKKLENTNVHHISNSTVNINSSPDVLMGVINNQKAMLDQQAEQIRWLRDQVQLLTKNYVQQ
;
A
#
# COMPACT_ATOMS: atom_id res chain seq x y z
N MET A 1 4.12 -4.75 3.75
CA MET A 1 3.82 -3.49 4.48
C MET A 1 5.10 -2.68 4.56
N PHE A 2 5.04 -1.34 4.61
CA PHE A 2 6.22 -0.48 4.66
C PHE A 2 6.97 -0.63 6.01
N ASN A 3 8.30 -0.49 6.01
CA ASN A 3 9.16 -0.48 7.19
C ASN A 3 9.68 0.93 7.46
N GLY A 4 8.92 1.74 8.21
CA GLY A 4 9.35 3.10 8.53
C GLY A 4 10.56 3.16 9.46
N ASP A 5 10.84 2.12 10.25
CA ASP A 5 12.01 2.10 11.12
C ASP A 5 13.31 1.99 10.32
N LEU A 6 13.27 1.44 9.09
CA LEU A 6 14.40 1.46 8.17
C LEU A 6 14.83 2.89 7.80
N VAL A 7 13.90 3.82 7.58
CA VAL A 7 14.22 5.23 7.25
C VAL A 7 15.08 5.84 8.36
N ASN A 8 14.69 5.63 9.61
CA ASN A 8 15.43 6.13 10.76
C ASN A 8 16.82 5.49 10.91
N ARG A 9 16.96 4.23 10.48
CA ARG A 9 18.23 3.51 10.46
C ARG A 9 19.16 4.06 9.37
N LEU A 10 18.66 4.18 8.13
CA LEU A 10 19.41 4.69 6.98
C LEU A 10 19.89 6.13 7.19
N LEU A 11 19.10 7.00 7.82
CA LEU A 11 19.53 8.35 8.19
C LEU A 11 20.80 8.34 9.07
N LYS A 12 20.85 7.43 10.04
CA LYS A 12 22.00 7.30 10.96
C LYS A 12 23.20 6.68 10.27
N GLU A 13 22.98 5.59 9.54
CA GLU A 13 24.04 4.83 8.85
C GLU A 13 24.71 5.66 7.75
N GLN A 14 23.91 6.36 6.94
CA GLN A 14 24.40 7.20 5.85
C GLN A 14 24.76 8.63 6.30
N LYS A 15 24.61 8.96 7.59
CA LYS A 15 24.85 10.29 8.17
C LYS A 15 24.12 11.43 7.44
N LYS A 16 22.91 11.15 6.94
CA LYS A 16 22.06 12.11 6.22
C LYS A 16 21.19 12.90 7.18
N THR A 17 20.89 14.16 6.86
CA THR A 17 20.04 14.98 7.74
C THR A 17 18.55 14.72 7.50
N VAL A 18 17.76 14.82 8.57
CA VAL A 18 16.29 14.67 8.47
C VAL A 18 15.70 15.78 7.59
N GLY A 19 16.20 17.01 7.72
CA GLY A 19 15.69 18.16 6.98
C GLY A 19 15.87 18.02 5.47
N GLU A 20 17.06 17.61 5.01
CA GLU A 20 17.32 17.40 3.58
C GLU A 20 16.47 16.27 3.01
N MET A 21 16.37 15.15 3.74
CA MET A 21 15.53 14.02 3.33
C MET A 21 14.06 14.42 3.24
N VAL A 22 13.54 15.14 4.24
CA VAL A 22 12.14 15.58 4.23
C VAL A 22 11.87 16.55 3.09
N ALA A 23 12.78 17.48 2.85
CA ALA A 23 12.68 18.44 1.75
C ALA A 23 12.75 17.75 0.37
N PHE A 24 13.61 16.74 0.24
CA PHE A 24 13.71 15.92 -0.97
C PHE A 24 12.44 15.09 -1.18
N VAL A 25 12.02 14.31 -0.19
CA VAL A 25 10.94 13.32 -0.35
C VAL A 25 9.55 13.98 -0.39
N PHE A 26 9.25 14.86 0.56
CA PHE A 26 7.90 15.45 0.74
C PHE A 26 7.80 16.90 0.25
N GLY A 27 8.91 17.50 -0.16
CA GLY A 27 8.97 18.89 -0.61
C GLY A 27 9.42 19.87 0.47
N GLN A 28 9.89 21.04 0.03
CA GLN A 28 10.54 22.07 0.85
C GLN A 28 9.65 22.66 1.95
N SER A 29 8.33 22.63 1.78
CA SER A 29 7.35 23.15 2.75
C SER A 29 6.92 22.10 3.79
N SER A 30 7.48 20.89 3.74
CA SER A 30 7.10 19.82 4.66
C SER A 30 7.81 19.98 6.02
N HIS A 31 7.05 19.78 7.09
CA HIS A 31 7.54 19.82 8.48
C HIS A 31 7.53 18.45 9.16
N ILE A 32 7.59 17.39 8.36
CA ILE A 32 7.67 16.01 8.87
C ILE A 32 8.97 15.85 9.67
N SER A 33 8.86 15.21 10.83
CA SER A 33 10.01 14.87 11.68
C SER A 33 10.34 13.38 11.57
N SER A 34 11.50 12.96 12.09
CA SER A 34 11.92 11.55 12.09
C SER A 34 10.93 10.61 12.82
N SER A 35 10.18 11.13 13.80
CA SER A 35 9.18 10.34 14.52
C SER A 35 7.99 9.90 13.65
N TYR A 36 7.74 10.58 12.52
CA TYR A 36 6.70 10.19 11.56
C TYR A 36 6.86 8.75 11.06
N PHE A 37 8.10 8.30 10.90
CA PHE A 37 8.43 6.99 10.36
C PHE A 37 8.44 5.89 11.43
N LYS A 38 8.53 6.24 12.71
CA LYS A 38 8.70 5.27 13.79
C LYS A 38 7.50 4.30 13.84
N GLY A 39 7.77 3.01 13.65
CA GLY A 39 6.77 1.94 13.68
C GLY A 39 5.69 2.02 12.59
N ARG A 40 5.82 2.94 11.62
CA ARG A 40 4.84 3.19 10.56
C ARG A 40 4.90 2.09 9.51
N THR A 41 3.74 1.51 9.21
CA THR A 41 3.60 0.39 8.28
C THR A 41 3.04 0.77 6.90
N TYR A 42 2.81 2.06 6.69
CA TYR A 42 2.26 2.61 5.45
C TYR A 42 2.88 3.96 5.06
N ILE A 43 3.13 4.14 3.78
CA ILE A 43 3.49 5.40 3.14
C ILE A 43 2.95 5.42 1.71
N ASP A 44 2.68 6.61 1.19
CA ASP A 44 2.34 6.78 -0.23
C ASP A 44 3.51 6.31 -1.12
N SER A 45 3.18 5.57 -2.18
CA SER A 45 4.11 5.12 -3.22
C SER A 45 5.03 6.21 -3.76
N ARG A 46 4.53 7.44 -3.96
CA ARG A 46 5.35 8.54 -4.48
C ARG A 46 6.47 8.92 -3.52
N TYR A 47 6.21 8.85 -2.23
CA TYR A 47 7.22 9.11 -1.21
C TYR A 47 8.15 7.91 -1.02
N LEU A 48 7.65 6.69 -1.21
CA LEU A 48 8.46 5.48 -1.19
C LEU A 48 9.52 5.47 -2.30
N GLU A 49 9.14 5.79 -3.53
CA GLU A 49 10.07 5.90 -4.67
C GLU A 49 11.15 6.95 -4.39
N ARG A 50 10.76 8.12 -3.85
CA ARG A 50 11.72 9.17 -3.50
C ARG A 50 12.61 8.82 -2.32
N LEU A 51 12.14 7.99 -1.38
CA LEU A 51 12.99 7.45 -0.31
C LEU A 51 14.03 6.48 -0.88
N SER A 52 13.62 5.58 -1.78
CA SER A 52 14.52 4.67 -2.48
C SER A 52 15.59 5.44 -3.28
N GLU A 53 15.19 6.46 -4.03
CA GLU A 53 16.09 7.34 -4.77
C GLU A 53 17.04 8.09 -3.81
N TYR A 54 16.52 8.70 -2.76
CA TYR A 54 17.32 9.49 -1.82
C TYR A 54 18.36 8.66 -1.08
N PHE A 55 18.02 7.43 -0.68
CA PHE A 55 18.91 6.55 0.06
C PHE A 55 19.76 5.65 -0.84
N GLU A 56 19.47 5.60 -2.15
CA GLU A 56 20.09 4.69 -3.12
C GLU A 56 19.92 3.21 -2.71
N VAL A 57 18.74 2.88 -2.20
CA VAL A 57 18.39 1.54 -1.71
C VAL A 57 17.19 1.01 -2.51
N PRO A 58 17.14 -0.27 -2.88
CA PRO A 58 15.98 -0.86 -3.56
C PRO A 58 14.68 -0.63 -2.79
N ILE A 59 13.56 -0.49 -3.53
CA ILE A 59 12.23 -0.28 -2.92
C ILE A 59 11.86 -1.47 -2.02
N GLU A 60 12.31 -2.66 -2.39
CA GLU A 60 12.04 -3.93 -1.72
C GLU A 60 12.48 -3.92 -0.26
N ASP A 61 13.61 -3.27 0.03
CA ASP A 61 14.18 -3.22 1.38
C ASP A 61 13.30 -2.42 2.34
N PHE A 62 12.49 -1.49 1.82
CA PHE A 62 11.52 -0.74 2.61
C PHE A 62 10.25 -1.53 2.94
N PHE A 63 10.15 -2.81 2.57
CA PHE A 63 9.09 -3.68 3.04
C PHE A 63 9.51 -4.47 4.28
N LEU A 64 8.56 -4.68 5.18
CA LEU A 64 8.71 -5.58 6.32
C LEU A 64 9.00 -7.01 5.84
N SER A 65 9.82 -7.73 6.59
CA SER A 65 10.00 -9.18 6.39
C SER A 65 8.69 -9.92 6.66
N ASN A 66 8.59 -11.19 6.23
CA ASN A 66 7.40 -12.01 6.50
C ASN A 66 7.14 -12.15 8.01
N GLU A 67 8.19 -12.30 8.82
CA GLU A 67 8.10 -12.40 10.28
C GLU A 67 7.58 -11.08 10.88
N GLU A 68 8.16 -9.94 10.47
CA GLU A 68 7.73 -8.61 10.95
C GLU A 68 6.30 -8.25 10.49
N TYR A 69 5.90 -8.75 9.32
CA TYR A 69 4.56 -8.59 8.79
C TYR A 69 3.52 -9.35 9.63
N ASP A 70 3.81 -10.60 9.98
CA ASP A 70 2.89 -11.43 10.77
C ASP A 70 2.68 -10.86 12.17
N ASP A 71 3.73 -10.32 12.80
CA ASP A 71 3.64 -9.62 14.08
C ASP A 71 2.79 -8.32 13.97
N LYS A 72 3.00 -7.52 12.92
CA LYS A 72 2.31 -6.23 12.73
C LYS A 72 0.86 -6.36 12.23
N LYS A 73 0.52 -7.46 11.57
CA LYS A 73 -0.83 -7.77 11.06
C LYS A 73 -1.84 -7.91 12.19
N LEU A 74 -1.40 -8.31 13.39
CA LEU A 74 -2.24 -8.43 14.58
C LEU A 74 -2.62 -7.06 15.20
N GLU A 75 -1.88 -5.99 14.90
CA GLU A 75 -2.00 -4.70 15.60
C GLU A 75 -2.75 -3.59 14.84
N ASN A 76 -2.96 -3.66 13.52
CA ASN A 76 -3.53 -2.53 12.75
C ASN A 76 -4.56 -2.95 11.68
N THR A 77 -5.79 -2.46 11.82
CA THR A 77 -6.96 -2.74 10.96
C THR A 77 -7.10 -1.85 9.72
N ASN A 78 -6.23 -0.86 9.51
CA ASN A 78 -6.32 0.03 8.34
C ASN A 78 -5.07 -0.09 7.47
N VAL A 79 -5.13 -0.99 6.50
CA VAL A 79 -4.04 -1.25 5.55
C VAL A 79 -4.41 -0.66 4.19
N HIS A 80 -3.59 0.27 3.70
CA HIS A 80 -3.59 0.62 2.28
C HIS A 80 -3.06 -0.57 1.49
N HIS A 81 -3.98 -1.20 0.75
CA HIS A 81 -3.70 -2.31 -0.13
C HIS A 81 -3.09 -1.80 -1.44
N ILE A 82 -2.22 -2.58 -2.07
CA ILE A 82 -1.69 -2.34 -3.43
C ILE A 82 -2.81 -2.03 -4.45
N SER A 83 -4.04 -2.47 -4.18
CA SER A 83 -5.26 -2.15 -4.93
C SER A 83 -5.58 -0.65 -5.06
N ASN A 84 -5.09 0.21 -4.16
CA ASN A 84 -5.34 1.66 -4.15
C ASN A 84 -4.09 2.50 -4.43
N SER A 85 -2.95 1.87 -4.69
CA SER A 85 -1.70 2.57 -4.88
C SER A 85 -1.46 2.82 -6.36
N THR A 86 -1.25 4.08 -6.74
CA THR A 86 -0.87 4.48 -8.11
C THR A 86 0.60 4.16 -8.38
N VAL A 87 1.02 2.93 -8.07
CA VAL A 87 2.37 2.44 -8.32
C VAL A 87 2.58 2.47 -9.82
N ASN A 88 3.69 3.07 -10.25
CA ASN A 88 4.19 2.93 -11.60
C ASN A 88 4.55 1.45 -11.80
N ILE A 89 3.65 0.72 -12.47
CA ILE A 89 3.60 -0.75 -12.62
C ILE A 89 4.78 -1.33 -13.43
N ASN A 90 5.83 -0.55 -13.68
CA ASN A 90 6.92 -0.86 -14.59
C ASN A 90 8.21 -1.36 -13.92
N SER A 91 8.25 -1.49 -12.59
CA SER A 91 9.49 -1.83 -11.85
C SER A 91 9.79 -3.32 -11.72
N SER A 92 8.82 -4.23 -11.82
CA SER A 92 9.08 -5.68 -11.82
C SER A 92 7.94 -6.53 -12.41
N PRO A 93 8.21 -7.50 -13.33
CA PRO A 93 7.20 -8.40 -13.89
C PRO A 93 6.43 -9.22 -12.85
N ASP A 94 7.07 -9.63 -11.77
CA ASP A 94 6.44 -10.43 -10.71
C ASP A 94 5.41 -9.62 -9.92
N VAL A 95 5.72 -8.34 -9.67
CA VAL A 95 4.82 -7.40 -8.99
C VAL A 95 3.61 -7.10 -9.88
N LEU A 96 3.83 -6.86 -11.18
CA LEU A 96 2.75 -6.65 -12.14
C LEU A 96 1.84 -7.88 -12.24
N MET A 97 2.40 -9.09 -12.19
CA MET A 97 1.58 -10.30 -12.15
C MET A 97 0.79 -10.48 -10.84
N GLY A 98 1.37 -10.13 -9.70
CA GLY A 98 0.65 -10.09 -8.43
C GLY A 98 -0.55 -9.13 -8.46
N VAL A 99 -0.38 -7.96 -9.09
CA VAL A 99 -1.47 -6.97 -9.25
C VAL A 99 -2.57 -7.52 -10.16
N ILE A 100 -2.21 -8.09 -11.32
CA ILE A 100 -3.18 -8.66 -12.28
C ILE A 100 -4.01 -9.77 -11.61
N ASN A 101 -3.36 -10.66 -10.85
CA ASN A 101 -4.05 -11.75 -10.16
C ASN A 101 -5.04 -11.22 -9.10
N ASN A 102 -4.66 -10.18 -8.36
CA ASN A 102 -5.55 -9.55 -7.39
C ASN A 102 -6.72 -8.82 -8.06
N GLN A 103 -6.47 -8.09 -9.15
CA GLN A 103 -7.54 -7.43 -9.92
C GLN A 103 -8.52 -8.46 -10.48
N LYS A 104 -8.03 -9.60 -10.95
CA LYS A 104 -8.87 -10.72 -11.40
C LYS A 104 -9.75 -11.26 -10.27
N ALA A 105 -9.18 -11.53 -9.09
CA ALA A 105 -9.94 -12.01 -7.94
C ALA A 105 -11.04 -11.01 -7.50
N MET A 106 -10.73 -9.71 -7.56
CA MET A 106 -11.71 -8.66 -7.24
C MET A 106 -12.85 -8.60 -8.27
N LEU A 107 -12.54 -8.76 -9.57
CA LEU A 107 -13.55 -8.83 -10.63
C LEU A 107 -14.45 -10.06 -10.45
N ASP A 108 -13.89 -11.21 -10.10
CA ASP A 108 -14.66 -12.44 -9.85
C ASP A 108 -15.62 -12.25 -8.67
N GLN A 109 -15.15 -11.65 -7.57
CA GLN A 109 -15.99 -11.33 -6.42
C GLN A 109 -17.11 -10.34 -6.77
N GLN A 110 -16.80 -9.29 -7.54
CA GLN A 110 -17.80 -8.33 -8.01
C GLN A 110 -18.84 -8.99 -8.93
N ALA A 111 -18.43 -9.92 -9.78
CA ALA A 111 -19.33 -10.67 -10.65
C ALA A 111 -20.32 -11.52 -9.83
N GLU A 112 -19.87 -12.15 -8.74
CA GLU A 112 -20.74 -12.88 -7.81
C GLU A 112 -21.73 -11.96 -7.11
N GLN A 113 -21.29 -10.78 -6.66
CA GLN A 113 -22.17 -9.78 -6.06
C GLN A 113 -23.22 -9.28 -7.05
N ILE A 114 -22.84 -9.02 -8.31
CA ILE A 114 -23.76 -8.62 -9.37
C ILE A 114 -24.78 -9.74 -9.64
N ARG A 115 -24.34 -11.00 -9.68
CA ARG A 115 -25.24 -12.15 -9.86
C ARG A 115 -26.25 -12.22 -8.73
N TRP A 116 -25.77 -12.13 -7.49
CA TRP A 116 -26.63 -12.15 -6.31
C TRP A 116 -27.66 -11.00 -6.33
N LEU A 117 -27.24 -9.78 -6.65
CA LEU A 117 -28.15 -8.64 -6.78
C LEU A 117 -29.21 -8.86 -7.86
N ARG A 118 -28.84 -9.42 -9.02
CA ARG A 118 -29.79 -9.76 -10.09
C ARG A 118 -30.83 -10.78 -9.62
N ASP A 119 -30.41 -11.81 -8.89
CA ASP A 119 -31.31 -12.82 -8.34
C ASP A 119 -32.30 -12.20 -7.33
N GLN A 120 -31.83 -11.30 -6.47
CA GLN A 120 -32.70 -10.58 -5.54
C GLN A 120 -33.74 -9.71 -6.27
N VAL A 121 -33.33 -8.98 -7.32
CA VAL A 121 -34.26 -8.19 -8.13
C VAL A 121 -35.31 -9.08 -8.79
N GLN A 122 -34.94 -10.24 -9.32
CA GLN A 122 -35.90 -11.17 -9.89
C GLN A 122 -36.91 -11.71 -8.86
N LEU A 123 -36.45 -12.07 -7.66
CA LEU A 123 -37.32 -12.52 -6.58
C LEU A 123 -38.31 -11.43 -6.15
N LEU A 124 -37.83 -10.20 -5.95
CA LEU A 124 -38.67 -9.06 -5.59
C LEU A 124 -39.69 -8.76 -6.69
N THR A 125 -39.27 -8.81 -7.96
CA THR A 125 -40.17 -8.57 -9.11
C THR A 125 -41.25 -9.65 -9.22
N LYS A 126 -40.90 -10.93 -9.02
CA LYS A 126 -41.88 -12.03 -9.02
C LYS A 126 -42.90 -11.90 -7.89
N ASN A 127 -42.46 -11.49 -6.70
CA ASN A 127 -43.34 -11.26 -5.56
C ASN A 127 -44.28 -10.07 -5.75
N TYR A 128 -43.87 -9.05 -6.54
CA TYR A 128 -44.68 -7.87 -6.83
C TYR A 128 -45.79 -8.13 -7.87
N VAL A 129 -45.58 -9.07 -8.81
CA VAL A 129 -46.58 -9.43 -9.84
C VAL A 129 -47.63 -10.43 -9.32
N GLN A 130 -47.42 -11.00 -8.12
CA GLN A 130 -48.37 -11.91 -7.46
C GLN A 130 -49.27 -11.23 -6.41
N GLN A 131 -49.18 -9.90 -6.24
CA GLN A 131 -50.15 -9.08 -5.50
C GLN A 131 -51.10 -8.37 -6.46
#